data_AF-A0A271M0B3-F1
#
_entry.id   AF-A0A271M0B3-F1
#
_cell.length_a   1.000
_cell.length_b   1.000
_cell.length_c   1.000
_cell.angle_alpha   90.00
_cell.angle_beta   90.00
_cell.angle_gamma   90.00
#
_symmetry.space_group_name_H-M   'P 1'
#
loop_
_entity.id
_entity.type
_entity.pdbx_description
1 polymer ?
#
loop_
_entity_poly.entity_id
_entity_poly.type
_entity_poly.pdbx_seq_one_letter_code
_entity_poly.pdbx_strand_id
1 'polypeptide(L)'
;MQIGNIVTAFYKTGKYIGEITAIREGFYTVKILAVLRHPTQGDLHNPKEVNVPFFHERKALAFREQANIPEKTVHLYEGDVPDYFDTLKDALQRLKERMEQEDTPFSQKSIEALRGVQREYELMYNLKWG
;
A
#
# COMPACT_ATOMS: atom_id res chain seq x y z
N MET A 1 -3.99 -3.37 -22.16
CA MET A 1 -2.87 -3.97 -21.42
C MET A 1 -2.94 -5.48 -21.55
N GLN A 2 -1.80 -6.17 -21.47
CA GLN A 2 -1.69 -7.63 -21.61
C GLN A 2 -0.87 -8.25 -20.47
N ILE A 3 -0.90 -9.59 -20.35
CA ILE A 3 -0.06 -10.34 -19.41
C ILE A 3 1.42 -10.01 -19.65
N GLY A 4 2.17 -9.83 -18.57
CA GLY A 4 3.58 -9.43 -18.58
C GLY A 4 3.80 -7.91 -18.63
N ASN A 5 2.78 -7.08 -18.86
CA ASN A 5 2.94 -5.63 -18.76
C ASN A 5 3.19 -5.21 -17.30
N ILE A 6 4.14 -4.29 -17.13
CA ILE A 6 4.36 -3.57 -15.88
C ILE A 6 3.38 -2.41 -15.79
N VAL A 7 2.75 -2.28 -14.63
CA VAL A 7 1.65 -1.36 -14.38
C VAL A 7 1.76 -0.70 -13.03
N THR A 8 1.17 0.48 -12.89
CA THR A 8 0.74 0.98 -11.59
C THR A 8 -0.68 0.51 -11.30
N ALA A 9 -0.94 0.18 -10.04
CA ALA A 9 -2.24 -0.29 -9.60
C ALA A 9 -2.65 0.40 -8.30
N PHE A 10 -3.89 0.92 -8.24
CA PHE A 10 -4.47 1.47 -7.02
C PHE A 10 -5.35 0.42 -6.34
N TYR A 11 -5.08 0.14 -5.07
CA TYR A 11 -5.83 -0.87 -4.30
C TYR A 11 -5.97 -0.46 -2.84
N LYS A 12 -7.21 -0.36 -2.35
CA LYS A 12 -7.55 0.00 -0.95
C LYS A 12 -6.72 1.19 -0.42
N THR A 13 -6.66 2.28 -1.21
CA THR A 13 -5.86 3.51 -0.97
C THR A 13 -4.34 3.39 -1.16
N GLY A 14 -3.79 2.18 -1.19
CA GLY A 14 -2.42 1.94 -1.60
C GLY A 14 -2.23 2.16 -3.11
N LYS A 15 -0.99 2.43 -3.51
CA LYS A 15 -0.57 2.47 -4.92
C LYS A 15 0.69 1.63 -5.08
N TYR A 16 0.71 0.80 -6.10
CA TYR A 16 1.75 -0.22 -6.30
C TYR A 16 2.28 -0.18 -7.72
N ILE A 17 3.49 -0.68 -7.92
CA ILE A 17 3.95 -1.18 -9.22
C ILE A 17 3.83 -2.69 -9.19
N GLY A 18 3.36 -3.28 -10.29
CA GLY A 18 3.24 -4.72 -10.42
C GLY A 18 3.23 -5.19 -11.87
N GLU A 19 3.14 -6.49 -12.04
CA GLU A 19 3.06 -7.16 -13.34
C GLU A 19 1.70 -7.82 -13.50
N ILE A 20 1.04 -7.65 -14.64
CA ILE A 20 -0.21 -8.37 -14.94
C ILE A 20 0.11 -9.85 -15.15
N THR A 21 -0.48 -10.72 -14.34
CA THR A 21 -0.32 -12.18 -14.44
C THR A 21 -1.55 -12.89 -14.99
N ALA A 22 -2.73 -12.27 -14.91
CA ALA A 22 -3.95 -12.78 -15.54
C ALA A 22 -4.92 -11.65 -15.88
N ILE A 23 -5.78 -11.91 -16.86
CA ILE A 23 -6.85 -11.01 -17.31
C ILE A 23 -8.18 -11.71 -17.06
N ARG A 24 -9.12 -11.03 -16.41
CA ARG A 24 -10.48 -11.48 -16.16
C ARG A 24 -11.44 -10.35 -16.54
N GLU A 25 -12.71 -10.66 -16.68
CA GLU A 25 -13.73 -9.66 -17.01
C GLU A 25 -13.72 -8.52 -15.97
N GLY A 26 -13.35 -7.31 -16.39
CA GLY A 26 -13.28 -6.10 -15.54
C GLY A 26 -12.11 -6.02 -14.56
N PHE A 27 -11.22 -7.02 -14.51
CA PHE A 27 -10.11 -7.08 -13.54
C PHE A 27 -8.81 -7.58 -14.15
N TYR A 28 -7.70 -7.04 -13.66
CA TYR A 28 -6.39 -7.64 -13.83
C TYR A 28 -5.95 -8.31 -12.53
N THR A 29 -5.39 -9.52 -12.61
CA THR A 29 -4.58 -10.06 -11.53
C THR A 29 -3.19 -9.45 -11.65
N VAL A 30 -2.77 -8.73 -10.61
CA VAL A 30 -1.48 -8.02 -10.58
C VAL A 30 -0.61 -8.60 -9.49
N LYS A 31 0.60 -9.04 -9.85
CA LYS A 31 1.67 -9.47 -8.92
C LYS A 31 2.46 -8.24 -8.49
N ILE A 32 2.46 -7.95 -7.19
CA ILE A 32 3.08 -6.72 -6.65
C ILE A 32 4.60 -6.81 -6.67
N LEU A 33 5.24 -5.73 -7.14
CA LEU A 33 6.69 -5.60 -7.26
C LEU A 33 7.26 -4.44 -6.44
N ALA A 34 6.52 -3.34 -6.25
CA ALA A 34 6.96 -2.21 -5.42
C ALA A 34 5.77 -1.42 -4.85
N VAL A 35 6.02 -0.63 -3.79
CA VAL A 35 5.00 0.17 -3.10
C VAL A 35 5.22 1.66 -3.36
N LEU A 36 4.39 2.28 -4.21
CA LEU A 36 4.46 3.73 -4.47
C LEU A 36 3.77 4.56 -3.40
N ARG A 37 2.73 4.02 -2.76
CA ARG A 37 2.02 4.67 -1.66
C ARG A 37 1.49 3.62 -0.69
N HIS A 38 1.83 3.77 0.58
CA HIS A 38 1.32 2.91 1.64
C HIS A 38 -0.18 3.18 1.84
N PRO A 39 -1.01 2.15 2.05
CA PRO A 39 -2.43 2.35 2.31
C PRO A 39 -2.65 3.16 3.60
N THR A 40 -3.71 3.98 3.59
CA THR A 40 -4.14 4.73 4.77
C THR A 40 -4.60 3.77 5.87
N GLN A 41 -4.46 4.20 7.12
CA GLN A 41 -4.95 3.45 8.28
C GLN A 41 -6.39 3.85 8.61
N GLY A 42 -7.04 3.09 9.49
CA GLY A 42 -8.42 3.32 9.89
C GLY A 42 -9.44 2.75 8.92
N ASP A 43 -10.70 3.11 9.16
CA ASP A 43 -11.85 2.65 8.40
C ASP A 43 -11.90 3.30 7.00
N LEU A 44 -12.06 2.49 5.96
CA LEU A 44 -12.21 2.97 4.58
C LEU A 44 -13.63 3.49 4.30
N HIS A 45 -14.61 3.03 5.05
CA HIS A 45 -16.00 3.46 4.91
C HIS A 45 -16.25 4.77 5.66
N ASN A 46 -15.48 5.04 6.71
CA ASN A 46 -15.53 6.26 7.52
C ASN A 46 -14.17 6.99 7.50
N PRO A 47 -13.81 7.62 6.36
CA PRO A 47 -12.49 8.20 6.18
C PRO A 47 -12.24 9.36 7.15
N LYS A 48 -11.05 9.37 7.75
CA LYS A 48 -10.59 10.38 8.73
C LYS A 48 -11.36 10.41 10.06
N GLU A 49 -12.18 9.40 10.35
CA GLU A 49 -12.91 9.30 11.60
C GLU A 49 -12.15 8.48 12.65
N VAL A 50 -12.15 8.95 13.89
CA VAL A 50 -11.50 8.27 15.03
C VAL A 50 -12.48 7.53 15.93
N ASN A 51 -13.76 7.93 15.92
CA ASN A 51 -14.82 7.35 16.75
C ASN A 51 -15.51 6.19 16.04
N VAL A 52 -14.70 5.33 15.42
CA VAL A 52 -15.16 4.08 14.81
C VAL A 52 -15.08 2.95 15.84
N PRO A 53 -15.94 1.92 15.74
CA PRO A 53 -15.88 0.76 16.64
C PRO A 53 -14.50 0.08 16.64
N PHE A 54 -13.77 0.14 15.52
CA PHE A 54 -12.42 -0.38 15.39
C PHE A 54 -11.58 0.42 14.39
N PHE A 55 -10.41 0.87 14.82
CA PHE A 55 -9.46 1.56 13.95
C PHE A 55 -8.53 0.52 13.29
N HIS A 56 -8.80 0.19 12.03
CA HIS A 56 -8.08 -0.89 11.35
C HIS A 56 -6.62 -0.52 11.01
N GLU A 57 -5.69 -1.37 11.45
CA GLU A 57 -4.35 -1.43 10.87
C GLU A 57 -4.41 -2.05 9.47
N ARG A 58 -3.62 -1.50 8.54
CA ARG A 58 -3.61 -1.94 7.16
C ARG A 58 -2.20 -1.98 6.61
N LYS A 59 -1.76 -3.19 6.29
CA LYS A 59 -0.51 -3.44 5.56
C LYS A 59 -0.66 -3.15 4.06
N ALA A 60 0.45 -2.79 3.44
CA ALA A 60 0.64 -2.86 2.00
C ALA A 60 0.54 -4.31 1.53
N LEU A 61 0.14 -4.51 0.27
CA LEU A 61 0.23 -5.81 -0.37
C LEU A 61 1.68 -6.29 -0.38
N ALA A 62 1.89 -7.55 -0.02
CA ALA A 62 3.21 -8.14 0.14
C ALA A 62 3.95 -8.31 -1.19
N PHE A 63 5.28 -8.45 -1.13
CA PHE A 63 6.09 -8.73 -2.32
C PHE A 63 5.59 -10.00 -3.02
N ARG A 64 5.29 -9.88 -4.31
CA ARG A 64 4.72 -10.93 -5.18
C ARG A 64 3.33 -11.43 -4.77
N GLU A 65 2.66 -10.78 -3.83
CA GLU A 65 1.23 -10.99 -3.60
C GLU A 65 0.47 -10.71 -4.90
N GLN A 66 -0.54 -11.53 -5.19
CA GLN A 66 -1.39 -11.35 -6.35
C GLN A 66 -2.77 -10.87 -5.91
N ALA A 67 -3.18 -9.71 -6.43
CA ALA A 67 -4.48 -9.13 -6.15
C ALA A 67 -5.27 -8.91 -7.44
N ASN A 68 -6.58 -9.12 -7.38
CA ASN A 68 -7.48 -8.73 -8.46
C ASN A 68 -7.82 -7.25 -8.31
N ILE A 69 -7.45 -6.47 -9.32
CA ILE A 69 -7.56 -5.00 -9.30
C ILE A 69 -8.45 -4.58 -10.47
N PRO A 70 -9.47 -3.72 -10.23
CA PRO A 70 -10.33 -3.22 -11.29
C PRO A 70 -9.51 -2.59 -12.41
N GLU A 71 -9.79 -2.96 -13.66
CA GLU A 71 -9.01 -2.51 -14.82
C GLU A 71 -8.88 -0.98 -14.90
N LYS A 72 -9.93 -0.25 -14.51
CA LYS A 72 -9.98 1.22 -14.48
C LYS A 72 -8.98 1.88 -13.52
N THR A 73 -8.41 1.10 -12.60
CA THR A 73 -7.42 1.58 -11.62
C THR A 73 -6.00 1.10 -11.91
N VAL A 74 -5.81 0.45 -13.07
CA VAL A 74 -4.53 -0.08 -13.54
C VAL A 74 -4.07 0.74 -14.75
N HIS A 75 -2.83 1.20 -14.74
CA HIS A 75 -2.26 2.02 -15.81
C HIS A 75 -0.87 1.50 -16.16
N LEU A 76 -0.49 1.52 -17.44
CA LEU A 76 0.87 1.17 -17.88
C LEU A 76 1.93 1.95 -17.11
N TYR A 77 3.03 1.28 -16.81
CA TYR A 77 4.20 1.87 -16.17
C TYR A 77 5.43 1.59 -17.02
N GLU A 78 6.10 2.65 -17.46
CA GLU A 78 7.25 2.60 -18.38
C GLU A 78 8.59 2.89 -17.68
N GLY A 79 8.57 3.12 -16.36
CA GLY A 79 9.77 3.37 -15.58
C GLY A 79 10.45 2.10 -15.08
N ASP A 80 11.60 2.28 -14.44
CA ASP A 80 12.29 1.19 -13.75
C ASP A 80 11.49 0.73 -12.54
N VAL A 81 11.48 -0.58 -12.29
CA VAL A 81 10.84 -1.15 -11.11
C VAL A 81 11.85 -1.12 -9.95
N PRO A 82 11.64 -0.25 -8.93
CA PRO A 82 12.54 -0.18 -7.78
C PRO A 82 12.39 -1.41 -6.87
N ASP A 83 13.33 -1.58 -5.93
CA ASP A 83 13.24 -2.65 -4.93
C ASP A 83 11.98 -2.51 -4.05
N TYR A 84 11.34 -3.65 -3.78
CA TYR A 84 10.12 -3.69 -3.00
C TYR A 84 10.32 -3.19 -1.56
N PHE A 85 11.39 -3.62 -0.90
CA PHE A 85 11.61 -3.34 0.51
C PHE A 85 12.02 -1.89 0.72
N ASP A 86 12.84 -1.33 -0.17
CA ASP A 86 13.19 0.09 -0.15
C ASP A 86 11.94 0.95 -0.35
N THR A 87 11.12 0.65 -1.35
CA THR A 87 9.88 1.40 -1.58
C THR A 87 8.83 1.22 -0.49
N LEU A 88 8.76 0.05 0.16
CA LEU A 88 7.90 -0.16 1.33
C LEU A 88 8.30 0.75 2.49
N LYS A 89 9.60 0.84 2.81
CA LYS A 89 10.12 1.72 3.87
C LYS A 89 9.81 3.17 3.57
N ASP A 90 10.12 3.63 2.36
CA ASP A 90 9.87 5.00 1.93
C ASP A 90 8.38 5.35 1.97
N ALA A 91 7.52 4.47 1.47
CA ALA A 91 6.09 4.72 1.43
C ALA A 91 5.45 4.78 2.82
N LEU A 92 5.90 3.93 3.76
CA LEU A 92 5.46 3.97 5.15
C LEU A 92 5.97 5.25 5.85
N GLN A 93 7.23 5.62 5.64
CA GLN A 93 7.83 6.80 6.24
C GLN A 93 7.15 8.09 5.76
N ARG A 94 6.92 8.24 4.45
CA ARG A 94 6.17 9.37 3.88
C ARG A 94 4.75 9.49 4.44
N LEU A 95 4.09 8.36 4.69
CA LEU A 95 2.76 8.38 5.31
C LEU A 95 2.84 8.86 6.76
N LYS A 96 3.81 8.39 7.55
CA LYS A 96 4.04 8.85 8.93
C LYS A 96 4.30 10.36 8.97
N GLU A 97 5.23 10.86 8.14
CA GLU A 97 5.57 12.29 8.06
C GLU A 97 4.35 13.15 7.71
N ARG A 98 3.51 12.70 6.75
CA ARG A 98 2.27 13.39 6.42
C ARG A 98 1.32 13.44 7.62
N MET A 99 1.20 12.36 8.39
CA MET A 99 0.34 12.35 9.59
C MET A 99 0.91 13.29 10.67
N GLU A 100 2.23 13.31 10.86
CA GLU A 100 2.90 14.24 11.79
C GLU A 100 2.67 15.70 11.40
N GLN A 101 2.64 16.02 10.11
CA GLN A 101 2.35 17.37 9.61
C GLN A 101 0.87 17.77 9.78
N GLU A 102 -0.06 16.83 9.59
CA GLU A 102 -1.50 17.11 9.73
C GLU A 102 -1.94 17.28 11.19
N ASP A 103 -1.27 16.59 12.13
CA ASP A 103 -1.46 16.68 13.59
C ASP A 103 -2.93 16.71 14.07
N THR A 104 -3.76 15.84 13.50
CA THR A 104 -5.15 15.66 13.92
C THR A 104 -5.31 14.44 14.82
N PRO A 105 -6.43 14.27 15.54
CA PRO A 105 -6.71 13.03 16.27
C PRO A 105 -6.61 11.78 15.38
N PHE A 106 -7.04 11.87 14.12
CA PHE A 106 -6.91 10.78 13.15
C PHE A 106 -5.45 10.50 12.78
N SER A 107 -4.66 11.57 12.63
CA SER A 107 -3.24 11.46 12.34
C SER A 107 -2.49 10.76 13.46
N GLN A 108 -2.77 11.12 14.72
CA GLN A 108 -2.16 10.50 15.90
C GLN A 108 -2.49 9.00 15.99
N LYS A 109 -3.77 8.64 15.84
CA LYS A 109 -4.21 7.23 15.74
C LYS A 109 -3.56 6.47 14.58
N SER A 110 -3.40 7.15 13.43
CA SER A 110 -2.74 6.56 12.26
C SER A 110 -1.26 6.29 12.53
N ILE A 111 -0.56 7.16 13.24
CA ILE A 111 0.86 6.97 13.60
C ILE A 111 1.00 5.77 14.54
N GLU A 112 0.11 5.61 15.52
CA GLU A 112 0.09 4.43 16.41
C GLU A 112 -0.09 3.13 15.62
N ALA A 113 -1.08 3.09 14.73
CA ALA A 113 -1.32 1.95 13.84
C ALA A 113 -0.11 1.67 12.93
N LEU A 114 0.53 2.70 12.37
CA LEU A 114 1.71 2.53 11.53
C LEU A 114 2.92 1.99 12.28
N ARG A 115 3.05 2.26 13.59
CA ARG A 115 4.10 1.65 14.42
C ARG A 115 3.87 0.14 14.59
N GLY A 116 2.61 -0.29 14.78
CA GLY A 116 2.25 -1.70 14.80
C GLY A 116 2.59 -2.40 13.48
N VAL A 117 2.12 -1.81 12.38
CA VAL A 117 2.40 -2.27 11.01
C VAL A 117 3.90 -2.33 10.71
N GLN A 118 4.68 -1.31 11.09
CA GLN A 118 6.13 -1.29 10.90
C GLN A 118 6.80 -2.47 11.62
N ARG A 119 6.42 -2.73 12.87
CA ARG A 119 6.97 -3.85 13.65
C ARG A 119 6.65 -5.21 13.01
N GLU A 120 5.46 -5.36 12.43
CA GLU A 120 5.13 -6.57 11.68
C GLU A 120 6.03 -6.75 10.46
N TYR A 121 6.32 -5.68 9.70
CA TYR A 121 7.24 -5.77 8.57
C TYR A 121 8.66 -6.13 8.98
N GLU A 122 9.16 -5.57 10.08
CA GLU A 122 10.47 -5.92 10.64
C GLU A 122 10.55 -7.42 10.94
N LEU A 123 9.51 -7.99 11.55
CA LEU A 123 9.43 -9.42 11.85
C LEU A 123 9.26 -10.29 10.60
N MET A 124 8.35 -9.92 9.70
CA MET A 124 8.01 -10.71 8.51
C MET A 124 9.15 -10.75 7.48
N TYR A 125 9.90 -9.66 7.34
CA TYR A 125 10.89 -9.49 6.29
C TYR A 125 12.33 -9.35 6.82
N ASN A 126 12.52 -9.50 8.14
CA ASN A 126 13.81 -9.27 8.80
C ASN A 126 14.42 -7.89 8.44
N LEU A 127 13.56 -6.88 8.35
CA LEU A 127 13.95 -5.51 8.04
C LEU A 127 14.37 -4.77 9.31
N LYS A 128 15.23 -3.78 9.13
CA LYS A 128 15.52 -2.77 10.14
C LYS A 128 15.08 -1.41 9.62
N TRP A 129 14.20 -0.75 10.36
CA TRP A 129 14.07 0.70 10.30
C TRP A 129 15.18 1.27 11.21
N GLY A 130 15.88 2.30 10.71
CA GLY A 130 17.04 2.89 11.39
C GLY A 130 16.69 3.49 12.75
#